data_AF-A0A2N5PGT6-F1
#
_entry.id   AF-A0A2N5PGT6-F1
#
_cell.length_a   1.000
_cell.length_b   1.000
_cell.length_c   1.000
_cell.angle_alpha   90.00
_cell.angle_beta   90.00
_cell.angle_gamma   90.00
#
_symmetry.space_group_name_H-M   'P 1'
#
loop_
_entity.id
_entity.type
_entity.pdbx_description
1 polymer ?
#
loop_
_entity_poly.entity_id
_entity_poly.type
_entity_poly.pdbx_seq_one_letter_code
_entity_poly.pdbx_strand_id
1 'polypeptide(L)'
;MKDFIDFLKLPPNILGALSIASGALLLLPDQLAKRLYMTEFRDKYGFTIGIIFVVSTAILIVLIVSKIYHYFYDKHSSKKLVEAQTKYLKRMTPEQVIVIREFINEPTHTLPLPYNNGLVIELQHLQIITPAGQTHLVDMLDPQIQFFLQPWVIQRINNDDELRQKFY
;
A
#
# COMPACT_ATOMS: atom_id res chain seq x y z
N MET A 1 10.19 0.73 35.00
CA MET A 1 10.29 -0.10 33.78
C MET A 1 9.10 0.12 32.84
N LYS A 2 7.85 0.10 33.34
CA LYS A 2 6.64 0.35 32.53
C LYS A 2 6.67 1.69 31.79
N ASP A 3 7.04 2.77 32.48
CA ASP A 3 7.07 4.13 31.91
C ASP A 3 8.10 4.30 30.77
N PHE A 4 9.20 3.54 30.83
CA PHE A 4 10.21 3.54 29.76
C PHE A 4 9.71 2.81 28.50
N ILE A 5 8.97 1.72 28.67
CA ILE A 5 8.34 0.99 27.55
C ILE A 5 7.25 1.84 26.92
N ASP A 6 6.47 2.57 27.73
CA ASP A 6 5.43 3.46 27.24
C ASP A 6 6.02 4.67 26.48
N PHE A 7 7.21 5.13 26.88
CA PHE A 7 7.96 6.14 26.13
C PHE A 7 8.36 5.67 24.72
N LEU A 8 8.81 4.42 24.56
CA LEU A 8 9.16 3.86 23.25
C LEU A 8 7.95 3.73 22.32
N LYS A 9 6.73 3.67 22.86
CA LYS A 9 5.47 3.55 22.11
C LYS A 9 4.87 4.91 21.74
N LEU A 10 5.55 6.01 22.03
CA LEU A 10 5.03 7.34 21.71
C LEU A 10 4.82 7.51 20.20
N PRO A 11 3.75 8.21 19.79
CA PRO A 11 3.53 8.59 18.41
C PRO A 11 4.73 9.31 17.79
N PRO A 12 5.04 9.10 16.49
CA PRO A 12 6.18 9.72 15.81
C PRO A 12 6.22 11.25 15.93
N ASN A 13 5.06 11.91 15.94
CA ASN A 13 4.97 13.37 16.06
C ASN A 13 5.47 13.86 17.43
N ILE A 14 5.18 13.11 18.50
CA ILE A 14 5.62 13.46 19.86
C ILE A 14 7.12 13.21 20.01
N LEU A 15 7.61 12.07 19.50
CA LEU A 15 9.06 11.79 19.45
C LEU A 15 9.80 12.85 18.64
N GLY A 16 9.21 13.30 17.52
CA GLY A 16 9.69 14.42 16.71
C GLY A 16 9.84 15.70 17.50
N ALA A 17 8.77 16.13 18.18
CA ALA A 17 8.79 17.32 19.03
C ALA A 17 9.84 17.20 20.14
N LEU A 18 9.96 16.02 20.76
CA LEU A 18 10.90 15.76 21.82
C LEU A 18 12.36 15.84 21.33
N SER A 19 12.67 15.22 20.19
CA SER A 19 13.99 15.26 19.56
C SER A 19 14.35 16.68 19.16
N ILE A 20 13.43 17.45 18.56
CA ILE A 20 13.67 18.84 18.17
C ILE A 20 13.89 19.71 19.41
N ALA A 21 13.04 19.60 20.43
CA ALA A 21 13.13 20.43 21.63
C ALA A 21 14.40 20.12 22.45
N SER A 22 14.69 18.84 22.70
CA SER A 22 15.90 18.42 23.41
C SER A 22 17.17 18.69 22.62
N GLY A 23 17.15 18.48 21.30
CA GLY A 23 18.25 18.79 20.40
C GLY A 23 18.53 20.30 20.34
N ALA A 24 17.49 21.12 20.21
CA ALA A 24 17.64 22.58 20.28
C ALA A 24 18.26 22.99 21.61
N LEU A 25 17.76 22.48 22.73
CA LEU A 25 18.27 22.83 24.06
C LEU A 25 19.75 22.48 24.26
N LEU A 26 20.20 21.35 23.70
CA LEU A 26 21.59 20.89 23.80
C LEU A 26 22.53 21.56 22.80
N LEU A 27 22.05 21.86 21.59
CA LEU A 27 22.86 22.40 20.49
C LEU A 27 22.80 23.93 20.39
N LEU A 28 21.99 24.57 21.24
CA LEU A 28 21.89 26.03 21.32
C LEU A 28 23.26 26.66 21.68
N PRO A 29 23.71 27.68 20.92
CA PRO A 29 24.89 28.48 21.29
C PRO A 29 24.71 29.17 22.65
N ASP A 30 25.78 29.32 23.41
CA ASP A 30 25.75 29.90 24.76
C ASP A 30 25.15 31.32 24.81
N GLN A 31 25.37 32.10 23.75
CA GLN A 31 24.79 33.45 23.64
C GLN A 31 23.26 33.42 23.61
N LEU A 32 22.66 32.42 22.96
CA LEU A 32 21.21 32.24 22.90
C LEU A 32 20.67 31.57 24.17
N ALA A 33 21.40 30.59 24.71
CA ALA A 33 21.03 29.96 25.98
C ALA A 33 20.97 30.97 27.13
N LYS A 34 21.91 31.93 27.17
CA LYS A 34 21.89 33.04 28.14
C LYS A 34 20.69 33.97 27.96
N ARG A 35 20.33 34.31 26.71
CA ARG A 35 19.16 35.17 26.41
C ARG A 35 17.83 34.50 26.78
N LEU A 36 17.77 33.17 26.69
CA LEU A 36 16.60 32.37 27.05
C LEU A 36 16.61 31.94 28.53
N TYR A 37 17.58 32.39 29.33
CA TYR A 37 17.75 32.00 30.74
C TYR A 37 17.85 30.47 30.96
N MET A 38 18.42 29.75 29.98
CA MET A 38 18.50 28.28 29.99
C MET A 38 19.86 27.71 30.38
N THR A 39 20.87 28.55 30.67
CA THR A 39 22.24 28.10 30.98
C THR A 39 22.28 27.18 32.20
N GLU A 40 21.75 27.61 33.35
CA GLU A 40 21.78 26.79 34.58
C GLU A 40 20.96 25.51 34.45
N PHE A 41 19.85 25.56 33.70
CA PHE A 41 19.01 24.39 33.43
C PHE A 41 19.75 23.36 32.58
N ARG A 42 20.43 23.82 31.52
CA ARG A 42 21.25 22.96 30.66
C ARG A 42 22.41 22.35 31.43
N ASP A 43 23.09 23.12 32.27
CA ASP A 43 24.22 22.61 33.05
C ASP A 43 23.77 21.54 34.06
N LYS A 44 22.59 21.71 34.66
CA LYS A 44 22.03 20.76 35.63
C LYS A 44 21.45 19.49 35.00
N TYR A 45 20.76 19.62 33.86
CA TYR A 45 19.99 18.50 33.27
C TYR A 45 20.50 18.05 31.91
N GLY A 46 21.58 18.63 31.39
CA GLY A 46 22.10 18.39 30.04
C GLY A 46 22.35 16.91 29.74
N PHE A 47 22.87 16.15 30.70
CA PHE A 47 23.07 14.70 30.52
C PHE A 47 21.76 13.95 30.30
N THR A 48 20.75 14.19 31.15
CA THR A 48 19.42 13.55 31.05
C THR A 48 18.73 13.92 29.74
N ILE A 49 18.80 15.20 29.36
CA ILE A 49 18.23 15.70 28.10
C ILE A 49 18.97 15.10 26.90
N GLY A 50 20.28 14.86 27.03
CA GLY A 50 21.09 14.14 26.07
C GLY A 50 20.59 12.72 25.80
N ILE A 51 20.30 11.95 26.85
CA ILE A 51 19.75 10.60 26.70
C ILE A 51 18.39 10.66 25.98
N ILE A 52 17.51 11.58 26.40
CA ILE A 52 16.18 11.76 25.77
C ILE A 52 16.33 12.11 24.29
N PHE A 53 17.25 13.01 23.94
CA PHE A 53 17.54 13.40 22.57
C PHE A 53 18.03 12.22 21.73
N VAL A 54 19.02 11.47 22.22
CA VAL A 54 19.59 10.33 21.49
C VAL A 54 18.54 9.24 21.25
N VAL A 55 17.77 8.87 22.27
CA VAL A 55 16.74 7.82 22.16
C VAL A 55 15.62 8.25 21.21
N SER A 56 15.08 9.45 21.36
CA SER A 56 14.01 9.94 20.49
C SER A 56 14.46 10.07 19.03
N THR A 57 15.68 10.57 18.80
CA THR A 57 16.26 10.72 17.46
C THR A 57 16.53 9.35 16.81
N ALA A 58 17.05 8.38 17.56
CA ALA A 58 17.28 7.03 17.04
C ALA A 58 15.98 6.37 16.57
N ILE A 59 14.90 6.48 17.36
CA ILE A 59 13.59 5.94 16.98
C ILE A 59 13.06 6.64 15.71
N LEU A 60 13.17 7.97 15.63
CA LEU A 60 12.77 8.71 14.44
C LEU A 60 13.53 8.28 13.19
N ILE A 61 14.84 8.06 13.29
CA ILE A 61 15.66 7.59 12.16
C ILE A 61 15.13 6.25 11.65
N VAL A 62 14.87 5.29 12.55
CA VAL A 62 14.32 3.97 12.17
C VAL A 62 12.96 4.12 11.48
N LEU A 63 12.08 4.97 12.01
CA LEU A 63 10.75 5.22 11.41
C LEU A 63 10.85 5.87 10.02
N ILE A 64 11.75 6.84 9.86
CA ILE A 64 11.99 7.51 8.57
C ILE A 64 12.53 6.49 7.56
N VAL A 65 13.54 5.70 7.93
CA VAL A 65 14.13 4.67 7.06
C VAL A 65 13.07 3.64 6.65
N SER A 66 12.26 3.17 7.58
CA SER A 66 11.15 2.24 7.29
C SER A 66 10.15 2.85 6.29
N LYS A 67 9.74 4.11 6.51
CA LYS A 67 8.80 4.80 5.61
C LYS A 67 9.37 4.98 4.20
N ILE A 68 10.65 5.34 4.11
CA ILE A 68 11.36 5.49 2.83
C ILE A 68 11.43 4.13 2.12
N TYR A 69 11.83 3.07 2.84
CA TYR A 69 11.90 1.73 2.31
C TYR A 69 10.55 1.26 1.74
N HIS A 70 9.47 1.39 2.52
CA HIS A 70 8.12 1.03 2.06
C HIS A 70 7.68 1.85 0.85
N TYR A 71 7.93 3.17 0.86
CA TYR A 71 7.59 4.03 -0.29
C TYR A 71 8.26 3.56 -1.60
N PHE A 72 9.55 3.22 -1.54
CA PHE A 72 10.27 2.72 -2.73
C PHE A 72 9.85 1.30 -3.11
N TYR A 73 9.66 0.43 -2.12
CA TYR A 73 9.23 -0.96 -2.33
C TYR A 73 7.85 -1.01 -3.00
N ASP A 74 6.87 -0.26 -2.49
CA ASP A 74 5.50 -0.24 -3.02
C ASP A 74 5.46 0.35 -4.44
N LYS A 75 6.26 1.38 -4.70
CA LYS A 75 6.39 1.97 -6.04
C LYS A 75 7.02 1.00 -7.05
N HIS A 76 7.97 0.18 -6.63
CA HIS A 76 8.60 -0.80 -7.51
C HIS A 76 7.72 -2.05 -7.71
N SER A 77 7.11 -2.54 -6.64
CA SER A 77 6.22 -3.69 -6.65
C SER A 77 4.99 -3.42 -7.53
N SER A 78 4.39 -2.23 -7.40
CA SER A 78 3.26 -1.82 -8.26
C SER A 78 3.63 -1.79 -9.73
N LYS A 79 4.81 -1.27 -10.11
CA LYS A 79 5.29 -1.29 -11.51
C LYS A 79 5.45 -2.71 -12.06
N LYS A 80 6.06 -3.62 -11.29
CA LYS A 80 6.24 -5.02 -11.70
C LYS A 80 4.91 -5.75 -11.86
N LEU A 81 3.99 -5.56 -10.92
CA LEU A 81 2.63 -6.10 -11.01
C LEU A 81 1.95 -5.59 -12.28
N VAL A 82 2.10 -4.29 -12.53
CA VAL A 82 1.55 -3.63 -13.71
C VAL A 82 2.11 -4.24 -15.00
N GLU A 83 3.42 -4.42 -15.11
CA GLU A 83 4.03 -5.06 -16.29
C GLU A 83 3.58 -6.52 -16.46
N ALA A 84 3.49 -7.28 -15.37
CA ALA A 84 3.06 -8.68 -15.39
C ALA A 84 1.60 -8.82 -15.85
N GLN A 85 0.71 -7.97 -15.34
CA GLN A 85 -0.70 -7.90 -15.76
C GLN A 85 -0.83 -7.60 -17.26
N THR A 86 -0.14 -6.57 -17.78
CA THR A 86 -0.15 -6.25 -19.20
C THR A 86 0.34 -7.42 -20.04
N LYS A 87 1.46 -8.02 -19.64
CA LYS A 87 2.06 -9.16 -20.34
C LYS A 87 1.13 -10.36 -20.37
N TYR A 88 0.39 -10.60 -19.30
CA TYR A 88 -0.61 -11.67 -19.24
C TYR A 88 -1.77 -11.40 -20.22
N LEU A 89 -2.38 -10.19 -20.18
CA LEU A 89 -3.47 -9.81 -21.08
C LEU A 89 -3.07 -9.93 -22.57
N LYS A 90 -1.83 -9.52 -22.90
CA LYS A 90 -1.29 -9.66 -24.28
C LYS A 90 -1.16 -11.13 -24.70
N ARG A 91 -0.87 -12.03 -23.78
CA ARG A 91 -0.68 -13.47 -24.04
C ARG A 91 -1.93 -14.33 -23.84
N MET A 92 -3.05 -13.74 -23.44
CA MET A 92 -4.32 -14.47 -23.30
C MET A 92 -4.67 -15.25 -24.57
N THR A 93 -5.18 -16.47 -24.38
CA THR A 93 -5.64 -17.34 -25.48
C THR A 93 -6.90 -16.75 -26.15
N PRO A 94 -7.23 -17.17 -27.38
CA PRO A 94 -8.44 -16.72 -28.05
C PRO A 94 -9.72 -16.94 -27.23
N GLU A 95 -9.84 -18.06 -26.51
CA GLU A 95 -11.00 -18.38 -25.66
C GLU A 95 -11.12 -17.40 -24.49
N GLN A 96 -10.00 -17.10 -23.81
CA GLN A 96 -9.97 -16.10 -22.75
C GLN A 96 -10.37 -14.72 -23.29
N VAL A 97 -9.89 -14.35 -24.47
CA VAL A 97 -10.22 -13.06 -25.11
C VAL A 97 -11.71 -12.95 -25.40
N ILE A 98 -12.35 -14.02 -25.88
CA ILE A 98 -13.79 -14.04 -26.14
C ILE A 98 -14.56 -13.74 -24.85
N VAL A 99 -14.24 -14.44 -23.75
CA VAL A 99 -14.91 -14.22 -22.45
C VAL A 99 -14.73 -12.77 -21.97
N ILE A 100 -13.53 -12.21 -22.05
CA ILE A 100 -13.29 -10.81 -21.64
C ILE A 100 -14.03 -9.82 -22.55
N ARG A 101 -14.12 -10.07 -23.85
CA ARG A 101 -14.91 -9.25 -24.79
C ARG A 101 -16.39 -9.25 -24.43
N GLU A 102 -16.94 -10.41 -24.07
CA GLU A 102 -18.33 -10.51 -23.60
C GLU A 102 -18.53 -9.65 -22.34
N PHE A 103 -17.61 -9.70 -21.37
CA PHE A 103 -17.68 -8.82 -20.20
C PHE A 103 -17.64 -7.34 -20.58
N ILE A 104 -16.77 -6.94 -21.50
CA ILE A 104 -16.62 -5.54 -21.91
C ILE A 104 -17.89 -5.02 -22.58
N ASN A 105 -18.59 -5.88 -23.33
CA ASN A 105 -19.81 -5.52 -24.04
C ASN A 105 -21.03 -5.37 -23.11
N GLU A 106 -21.01 -6.01 -21.94
CA GLU A 106 -22.06 -5.84 -20.94
C GLU A 106 -21.93 -4.49 -20.20
N PRO A 107 -23.01 -3.70 -20.07
CA PRO A 107 -22.97 -2.39 -19.40
C PRO A 107 -22.48 -2.45 -17.94
N THR A 108 -22.76 -3.56 -17.26
CA THR A 108 -22.35 -3.80 -15.87
C THR A 108 -21.04 -4.57 -15.76
N HIS A 109 -20.43 -4.92 -16.89
CA HIS A 109 -19.28 -5.80 -16.99
C HIS A 109 -19.42 -7.09 -16.17
N THR A 110 -20.63 -7.64 -16.15
CA THR A 110 -21.00 -8.80 -15.34
C THR A 110 -21.60 -9.88 -16.24
N LEU A 111 -21.19 -11.13 -16.05
CA LEU A 111 -21.68 -12.29 -16.81
C LEU A 111 -21.93 -13.49 -15.89
N PRO A 112 -22.98 -14.29 -16.17
CA PRO A 112 -23.09 -15.62 -15.59
C PRO A 112 -22.06 -16.55 -16.23
N LEU A 113 -21.20 -17.17 -15.43
CA LEU A 113 -20.22 -18.15 -15.91
C LEU A 113 -20.29 -19.44 -15.09
N PRO A 114 -20.01 -20.61 -15.71
CA PRO A 114 -19.95 -21.88 -15.02
C PRO A 114 -18.81 -21.91 -14.00
N TYR A 115 -19.15 -22.05 -12.72
CA TYR A 115 -18.21 -21.95 -11.60
C TYR A 115 -17.12 -23.02 -11.61
N ASN A 116 -17.43 -24.20 -12.14
CA ASN A 116 -16.53 -25.35 -12.22
C ASN A 116 -15.67 -25.39 -13.50
N ASN A 117 -15.79 -24.40 -14.38
CA ASN A 117 -15.02 -24.35 -15.61
C ASN A 117 -13.56 -23.92 -15.34
N GLY A 118 -12.59 -24.65 -15.91
CA GLY A 118 -11.17 -24.40 -15.68
C GLY A 118 -10.69 -23.00 -16.07
N LEU A 119 -11.23 -22.43 -17.16
CA LEU A 119 -10.92 -21.06 -17.59
C LEU A 119 -11.44 -20.04 -16.57
N VAL A 120 -12.65 -20.25 -16.05
CA VAL A 120 -13.26 -19.35 -15.04
C VAL A 120 -12.44 -19.39 -13.75
N ILE A 121 -12.03 -20.59 -13.31
CA ILE A 121 -11.17 -20.77 -12.14
C ILE A 121 -9.83 -20.07 -12.32
N GLU A 122 -9.21 -20.18 -13.50
CA GLU A 122 -7.95 -19.49 -13.83
C GLU A 122 -8.11 -17.96 -13.77
N LEU A 123 -9.12 -17.41 -14.45
CA LEU A 123 -9.38 -15.97 -14.47
C LEU A 123 -9.70 -15.43 -13.06
N GLN A 124 -10.41 -16.20 -12.24
CA GLN A 124 -10.69 -15.86 -10.85
C GLN A 124 -9.43 -15.90 -9.99
N HIS A 125 -8.59 -16.93 -10.14
CA HIS A 125 -7.33 -17.05 -9.41
C HIS A 125 -6.40 -15.85 -9.70
N LEU A 126 -6.38 -15.39 -10.95
CA LEU A 126 -5.62 -14.21 -11.39
C LEU A 126 -6.30 -12.87 -11.08
N GLN A 127 -7.44 -12.87 -10.38
CA GLN A 127 -8.20 -11.68 -10.02
C GLN A 127 -8.57 -10.82 -11.24
N ILE A 128 -8.81 -11.47 -12.39
CA ILE A 128 -9.32 -10.81 -13.60
C ILE A 128 -10.84 -10.68 -13.50
N ILE A 129 -11.49 -11.73 -12.98
CA ILE A 129 -12.91 -11.75 -12.67
C ILE A 129 -13.13 -12.04 -11.19
N THR A 130 -14.27 -11.62 -10.64
CA THR A 130 -14.62 -11.88 -9.24
C THR A 130 -16.13 -12.07 -9.10
N PRO A 131 -16.62 -12.98 -8.24
CA PRO A 131 -18.05 -13.13 -8.01
C PRO A 131 -18.71 -11.82 -7.59
N ALA A 132 -19.87 -11.51 -8.17
CA ALA A 132 -20.63 -10.29 -7.90
C ALA A 132 -21.37 -10.29 -6.54
N GLY A 133 -21.15 -11.33 -5.72
CA GLY A 133 -21.77 -11.51 -4.42
C GLY A 133 -21.08 -12.61 -3.61
N GLN A 134 -21.49 -12.77 -2.36
CA GLN A 134 -21.00 -13.85 -1.48
C GLN A 134 -21.93 -15.06 -1.49
N THR A 135 -23.21 -14.85 -1.79
CA THR A 135 -24.25 -15.88 -1.90
C THR A 135 -24.79 -15.90 -3.32
N HIS A 136 -24.89 -17.11 -3.88
CA HIS A 136 -25.38 -17.31 -5.24
C HIS A 136 -26.47 -18.37 -5.21
N LEU A 137 -27.57 -18.11 -5.92
CA LEU A 137 -28.52 -19.15 -6.27
C LEU A 137 -27.92 -19.88 -7.47
N VAL A 138 -27.73 -21.20 -7.32
CA VAL A 138 -27.00 -22.01 -8.28
C VAL A 138 -27.83 -23.24 -8.62
N ASP A 139 -27.98 -23.53 -9.92
CA ASP A 139 -28.55 -24.79 -10.38
C ASP A 139 -27.55 -25.93 -10.13
N MET A 140 -28.03 -27.08 -9.64
CA MET A 140 -27.15 -28.23 -9.37
C MET A 140 -26.64 -28.92 -10.66
N LEU A 141 -27.39 -28.82 -11.76
CA LEU A 141 -27.06 -29.45 -13.04
C LEU A 141 -26.12 -28.58 -13.89
N ASP A 142 -26.26 -27.25 -13.79
CA ASP A 142 -25.37 -26.28 -14.45
C ASP A 142 -25.04 -25.11 -13.52
N PRO A 143 -24.01 -25.26 -12.66
CA PRO A 143 -23.73 -24.29 -11.62
C PRO A 143 -23.07 -23.02 -12.17
N GLN A 144 -23.90 -22.06 -12.58
CA GLN A 144 -23.45 -20.74 -13.01
C GLN A 144 -23.58 -19.70 -11.90
N ILE A 145 -22.59 -18.81 -11.79
CA ILE A 145 -22.66 -17.65 -10.89
C ILE A 145 -22.30 -16.37 -11.63
N GLN A 146 -22.80 -15.26 -11.12
CA GLN A 146 -22.49 -13.93 -11.65
C GLN A 146 -21.08 -13.53 -11.25
N PHE A 147 -20.23 -13.27 -12.24
CA PHE A 147 -18.92 -12.66 -12.07
C PHE A 147 -18.92 -11.26 -12.65
N PHE A 148 -18.07 -10.37 -12.15
CA PHE A 148 -17.77 -9.10 -12.80
C PHE A 148 -16.29 -8.99 -13.16
N LEU A 149 -16.01 -8.23 -14.22
CA LEU A 149 -14.65 -7.91 -14.66
C LEU A 149 -14.03 -6.89 -13.71
N GLN A 150 -12.85 -7.20 -13.18
CA GLN A 150 -12.19 -6.32 -12.22
C GLN A 150 -11.78 -4.98 -12.87
N PRO A 151 -11.96 -3.82 -12.19
CA PRO A 151 -11.72 -2.50 -12.78
C PRO A 151 -10.31 -2.30 -13.33
N TRP A 152 -9.31 -2.93 -12.71
CA TRP A 152 -7.92 -2.83 -13.18
C TRP A 152 -7.73 -3.43 -14.58
N VAL A 153 -8.53 -4.45 -14.95
CA VAL A 153 -8.47 -5.08 -16.26
C VAL A 153 -8.96 -4.09 -17.33
N ILE A 154 -10.11 -3.47 -17.08
CA ILE A 154 -10.70 -2.47 -17.97
C ILE A 154 -9.76 -1.28 -18.14
N GLN A 155 -9.27 -0.73 -17.03
CA GLN A 155 -8.30 0.36 -17.04
C GLN A 155 -7.04 -0.03 -17.83
N ARG A 156 -6.58 -1.27 -17.68
CA ARG A 156 -5.38 -1.72 -18.36
C ARG A 156 -5.58 -1.83 -19.87
N ILE A 157 -6.69 -2.42 -20.29
CA ILE A 157 -7.05 -2.53 -21.70
C ILE A 157 -7.16 -1.14 -22.31
N ASN A 158 -7.88 -0.21 -21.66
CA ASN A 158 -8.07 1.15 -22.17
C ASN A 158 -6.79 1.99 -22.26
N ASN A 159 -5.76 1.67 -21.47
CA ASN A 159 -4.51 2.42 -21.43
C ASN A 159 -3.39 1.85 -22.32
N ASP A 160 -3.62 0.76 -23.07
CA ASP A 160 -2.62 0.13 -23.95
C ASP A 160 -3.25 -0.16 -25.32
N ASP A 161 -2.77 0.51 -26.37
CA ASP A 161 -3.38 0.44 -27.71
C ASP A 161 -3.41 -0.97 -28.30
N GLU A 162 -2.41 -1.81 -28.01
CA GLU A 162 -2.36 -3.21 -28.46
C GLU A 162 -3.45 -4.03 -27.75
N LEU A 163 -3.64 -3.80 -26.45
CA LEU A 163 -4.73 -4.42 -25.72
C LEU A 163 -6.09 -3.92 -26.22
N ARG A 164 -6.25 -2.63 -26.52
CA ARG A 164 -7.51 -2.11 -27.08
C ARG A 164 -7.88 -2.82 -28.36
N GLN A 165 -6.95 -2.96 -29.30
CA GLN A 165 -7.17 -3.67 -30.56
C GLN A 165 -7.50 -5.16 -30.36
N LYS A 166 -6.99 -5.76 -29.27
CA LYS A 166 -7.23 -7.17 -28.94
C LYS A 166 -8.60 -7.39 -28.29
N PHE A 167 -9.15 -6.44 -27.55
CA PHE A 167 -10.36 -6.62 -26.72
C PHE A 167 -11.57 -5.77 -27.14
N TYR A 168 -11.42 -4.79 -28.02
CA TYR A 168 -12.51 -4.05 -28.67
C TYR A 168 -12.53 -4.36 -30.17
#